data_AF-A0A7Z1N7P7-F1
#
_entry.id   AF-A0A7Z1N7P7-F1
#
_cell.length_a   1.000
_cell.length_b   1.000
_cell.length_c   1.000
_cell.angle_alpha   90.00
_cell.angle_beta   90.00
_cell.angle_gamma   90.00
#
_symmetry.space_group_name_H-M   'P 1'
#
loop_
_entity.id
_entity.type
_entity.pdbx_description
1 polymer ?
#
loop_
_entity_poly.entity_id
_entity_poly.type
_entity_poly.pdbx_seq_one_letter_code
_entity_poly.pdbx_strand_id
1 'polypeptide(L)'
;LYRKLPFDPARSFAPVSLVGHVPHMLVVNPAVPAGSVKELINLAKARPGEINVASQGNGTLSHMELELFKQAAGVDLTHVPYKGSSNAMTDLLAGNVSMLFDSVTSSLPMVRKGQLRALGVVSPKRLAFAPDIPTITEAGVPGFDAANWFALLA
;
A
#
# COMPACT_ATOMS: atom_id res chain seq x y z
N LEU A 1 -8.30 15.75 -6.62
CA LEU A 1 -7.24 15.78 -5.59
C LEU A 1 -6.56 17.15 -5.44
N TYR A 2 -6.15 17.82 -6.53
CA TYR A 2 -5.70 19.22 -6.50
C TYR A 2 -6.53 20.06 -7.47
N ARG A 3 -7.06 21.21 -7.01
CA ARG A 3 -7.98 22.06 -7.81
C ARG A 3 -7.24 22.98 -8.79
N LYS A 4 -5.97 23.30 -8.50
CA LYS A 4 -5.00 23.97 -9.38
C LYS A 4 -3.61 23.44 -9.01
N LEU A 5 -2.92 22.85 -9.97
CA LEU A 5 -1.49 22.58 -9.86
C LEU A 5 -0.72 23.84 -10.30
N PRO A 6 0.37 24.23 -9.61
CA PRO A 6 1.17 25.39 -10.02
C PRO A 6 2.03 25.12 -11.27
N PHE A 7 1.99 23.89 -11.82
CA PHE A 7 2.74 23.47 -13.01
C PHE A 7 1.97 22.39 -13.79
N ASP A 8 2.33 22.21 -15.08
CA ASP A 8 1.84 21.11 -15.92
C ASP A 8 2.87 19.96 -15.90
N PRO A 9 2.61 18.84 -15.23
CA PRO A 9 3.59 17.76 -15.10
C PRO A 9 4.04 17.15 -16.44
N ALA A 10 3.24 17.26 -17.50
CA ALA A 10 3.59 16.72 -18.82
C ALA A 10 4.47 17.68 -19.64
N ARG A 11 4.39 18.99 -19.37
CA ARG A 11 5.11 20.03 -20.14
C ARG A 11 6.21 20.74 -19.38
N SER A 12 6.24 20.61 -18.06
CA SER A 12 7.14 21.37 -17.20
C SER A 12 8.43 20.61 -16.85
N PHE A 13 8.57 19.36 -17.31
CA PHE A 13 9.71 18.50 -16.98
C PHE A 13 10.10 17.63 -18.18
N ALA A 14 11.40 17.58 -18.50
CA ALA A 14 11.94 16.64 -19.47
C ALA A 14 12.34 15.33 -18.76
N PRO A 15 11.82 14.15 -19.16
CA PRO A 15 12.24 12.88 -18.58
C PRO A 15 13.69 12.57 -18.96
N VAL A 16 14.54 12.36 -17.95
CA VAL A 16 15.96 12.02 -18.16
C VAL A 16 16.15 10.50 -18.17
N SER A 17 15.73 9.81 -17.10
CA SER A 17 15.85 8.35 -16.99
C SER A 17 14.97 7.78 -15.88
N LEU A 18 14.53 6.52 -16.04
CA LEU A 18 13.93 5.72 -14.97
C LEU A 18 15.05 5.22 -14.03
N VAL A 19 14.94 5.53 -12.74
CA VAL A 19 15.92 5.15 -11.71
C VAL A 19 15.63 3.76 -11.16
N GLY A 20 14.36 3.36 -11.06
CA GLY A 20 13.97 2.00 -10.68
C GLY A 20 12.57 1.89 -10.09
N HIS A 21 12.25 0.69 -9.62
CA HIS A 21 10.99 0.36 -8.95
C HIS A 21 11.25 0.00 -7.49
N VAL A 22 10.58 0.68 -6.56
CA VAL A 22 10.49 0.20 -5.17
C VAL A 22 9.05 -0.22 -4.93
N PRO A 23 8.74 -1.53 -5.06
CA PRO A 23 7.38 -1.99 -4.89
C PRO A 23 6.92 -1.72 -3.47
N HIS A 24 5.61 -1.51 -3.34
CA HIS A 24 4.94 -1.49 -2.05
C HIS A 24 4.44 -2.88 -1.70
N MET A 25 4.06 -3.06 -0.44
CA MET A 25 3.35 -4.23 0.04
C MET A 25 2.21 -3.84 0.97
N LEU A 26 1.17 -4.66 0.94
CA LEU A 26 0.08 -4.63 1.92
C LEU A 26 0.53 -5.35 3.18
N VAL A 27 0.65 -4.61 4.27
CA VAL A 27 0.97 -5.14 5.59
C VAL A 27 -0.16 -4.85 6.59
N VAL A 28 -0.34 -5.79 7.53
CA VAL A 28 -1.33 -5.68 8.60
C VAL A 28 -0.69 -5.93 9.97
N ASN A 29 -1.28 -5.33 11.00
CA ASN A 29 -0.93 -5.68 12.38
C ASN A 29 -1.33 -7.15 12.64
N PRO A 30 -0.52 -7.97 13.36
CA PRO A 30 -0.83 -9.37 13.61
C PRO A 30 -2.15 -9.63 14.36
N ALA A 31 -2.66 -8.65 15.12
CA ALA A 31 -3.95 -8.72 15.80
C ALA A 31 -5.16 -8.67 14.85
N VAL A 32 -4.96 -8.23 13.60
CA VAL A 32 -6.00 -8.30 12.57
C VAL A 32 -6.25 -9.78 12.21
N PRO A 33 -7.50 -10.28 12.32
CA PRO A 33 -7.84 -11.67 12.03
C PRO A 33 -7.93 -11.91 10.52
N ALA A 34 -6.86 -11.61 9.79
CA ALA A 34 -6.68 -11.85 8.37
C ALA A 34 -5.25 -12.28 8.07
N GLY A 35 -5.08 -13.52 7.64
CA GLY A 35 -3.83 -14.13 7.18
C GLY A 35 -3.59 -13.99 5.68
N SER A 36 -4.62 -13.60 4.92
CA SER A 36 -4.56 -13.43 3.46
C SER A 36 -5.37 -12.22 3.00
N VAL A 37 -5.15 -11.77 1.76
CA VAL A 37 -5.95 -10.70 1.15
C VAL A 37 -7.43 -11.11 1.08
N LYS A 38 -7.73 -12.37 0.76
CA LYS A 38 -9.11 -12.87 0.75
C LYS A 38 -9.79 -12.76 2.11
N GLU A 39 -9.09 -13.14 3.18
CA GLU A 39 -9.61 -13.00 4.55
C GLU A 39 -9.79 -11.54 4.95
N LEU A 40 -8.86 -10.66 4.57
CA LEU A 40 -8.98 -9.23 4.80
C LEU A 40 -10.21 -8.64 4.07
N ILE A 41 -10.44 -9.03 2.82
CA ILE A 41 -11.61 -8.61 2.04
C ILE A 41 -12.90 -9.07 2.72
N ASN A 42 -12.95 -10.33 3.15
CA ASN A 42 -14.12 -10.86 3.86
C ASN A 42 -14.37 -10.13 5.18
N LEU A 43 -13.31 -9.85 5.95
CA LEU A 43 -13.38 -9.09 7.19
C LEU A 43 -13.89 -7.66 6.94
N ALA A 44 -13.37 -6.98 5.93
CA ALA A 44 -13.79 -5.63 5.56
C ALA A 44 -15.25 -5.57 5.07
N LYS A 45 -15.71 -6.58 4.31
CA LYS A 45 -17.12 -6.68 3.90
C LYS A 45 -18.06 -6.94 5.07
N ALA A 46 -17.61 -7.68 6.09
CA ALA A 46 -18.39 -7.92 7.30
C ALA A 46 -18.44 -6.70 8.23
N ARG A 47 -17.49 -5.76 8.10
CA ARG A 47 -17.33 -4.59 8.98
C ARG A 47 -17.01 -3.33 8.16
N PRO A 48 -17.94 -2.87 7.31
CA PRO A 48 -17.69 -1.74 6.41
C PRO A 48 -17.38 -0.47 7.21
N GLY A 49 -16.26 0.18 6.88
CA GLY A 49 -15.83 1.45 7.51
C GLY A 49 -15.18 1.30 8.90
N GLU A 50 -15.12 0.11 9.49
CA GLU A 50 -14.52 -0.09 10.81
C GLU A 50 -13.01 -0.31 10.78
N ILE A 51 -12.46 -0.73 9.64
CA ILE A 51 -11.02 -0.99 9.49
C ILE A 51 -10.31 0.31 9.13
N ASN A 52 -9.52 0.81 10.08
CA ASN A 52 -8.69 1.99 9.88
C ASN A 52 -7.40 1.65 9.13
N VAL A 53 -7.11 2.39 8.07
CA VAL A 53 -5.97 2.17 7.19
C VAL A 53 -5.09 3.40 7.17
N ALA A 54 -3.83 3.23 7.55
CA ALA A 54 -2.87 4.31 7.45
C ALA A 54 -2.43 4.55 5.99
N SER A 55 -2.00 5.78 5.74
CA SER A 55 -1.22 6.13 4.56
C SER A 55 -0.11 7.09 4.95
N GLN A 56 0.86 7.25 4.06
CA GLN A 56 1.91 8.27 4.17
C GLN A 56 1.39 9.71 4.01
N GLY A 57 0.10 9.89 3.69
CA GLY A 57 -0.56 11.18 3.60
C GLY A 57 -1.46 11.31 2.38
N ASN A 58 -2.32 12.34 2.39
CA ASN A 58 -3.25 12.61 1.28
C ASN A 58 -2.51 12.82 -0.04
N GLY A 59 -2.81 11.94 -1.01
CA GLY A 59 -2.28 12.02 -2.37
C GLY A 59 -0.92 11.40 -2.60
N THR A 60 -0.39 10.73 -1.58
CA THR A 60 0.75 9.81 -1.74
C THR A 60 0.31 8.53 -2.46
N LEU A 61 1.27 7.76 -2.93
CA LEU A 61 0.99 6.46 -3.57
C LEU A 61 0.22 5.52 -2.63
N SER A 62 0.59 5.46 -1.34
CA SER A 62 -0.14 4.64 -0.35
C SER A 62 -1.62 5.01 -0.20
N HIS A 63 -1.98 6.30 -0.35
CA HIS A 63 -3.38 6.72 -0.39
C HIS A 63 -4.07 6.26 -1.67
N MET A 64 -3.40 6.35 -2.82
CA MET A 64 -3.95 5.90 -4.11
C MET A 64 -4.13 4.37 -4.16
N GLU A 65 -3.18 3.62 -3.61
CA GLU A 65 -3.26 2.15 -3.50
C GLU A 65 -4.42 1.72 -2.63
N LEU A 66 -4.66 2.41 -1.51
CA LEU A 66 -5.83 2.18 -0.66
C LEU A 66 -7.13 2.40 -1.44
N GLU A 67 -7.28 3.53 -2.12
CA GLU A 67 -8.52 3.83 -2.85
C GLU A 67 -8.74 2.88 -4.03
N LEU A 68 -7.67 2.52 -4.74
CA LEU A 68 -7.73 1.49 -5.78
C LEU A 68 -8.13 0.13 -5.18
N PHE A 69 -7.63 -0.21 -4.00
CA PHE A 69 -7.94 -1.48 -3.34
C PHE A 69 -9.39 -1.53 -2.90
N LYS A 70 -9.91 -0.45 -2.31
CA LYS A 70 -11.32 -0.28 -1.97
C LYS A 70 -12.22 -0.50 -3.19
N GLN A 71 -11.90 0.16 -4.30
CA GLN A 71 -12.65 0.05 -5.54
C GLN A 71 -12.59 -1.36 -6.14
N ALA A 72 -11.39 -1.94 -6.26
CA ALA A 72 -11.19 -3.23 -6.91
C ALA A 72 -11.73 -4.41 -6.09
N ALA A 73 -11.59 -4.37 -4.76
CA ALA A 73 -12.08 -5.42 -3.87
C ALA A 73 -13.56 -5.25 -3.45
N GLY A 74 -14.13 -4.07 -3.70
CA GLY A 74 -15.49 -3.72 -3.27
C GLY A 74 -15.61 -3.72 -1.75
N VAL A 75 -14.71 -3.03 -1.06
CA VAL A 75 -14.64 -2.94 0.39
C VAL A 75 -14.68 -1.48 0.85
N ASP A 76 -15.24 -1.25 2.04
CA ASP A 76 -15.22 0.06 2.67
C ASP A 76 -14.22 0.07 3.83
N LEU A 77 -13.23 0.95 3.72
CA LEU A 77 -12.09 1.09 4.63
C LEU A 77 -11.88 2.57 4.96
N THR A 78 -11.61 2.86 6.22
CA THR A 78 -11.47 4.24 6.73
C THR A 78 -10.02 4.69 6.60
N HIS A 79 -9.79 5.73 5.79
CA HIS A 79 -8.46 6.29 5.55
C HIS A 79 -8.02 7.21 6.69
N VAL A 80 -6.83 6.94 7.25
CA VAL A 80 -6.18 7.76 8.27
C VAL A 80 -4.84 8.29 7.71
N PRO A 81 -4.74 9.57 7.33
CA PRO A 81 -3.53 10.11 6.73
C PRO A 81 -2.49 10.50 7.79
N TYR A 82 -1.23 10.08 7.57
CA TYR A 82 -0.08 10.48 8.38
C TYR A 82 0.83 11.44 7.62
N LYS A 83 1.83 11.98 8.31
CA LYS A 83 2.92 12.80 7.72
C LYS A 83 4.12 11.93 7.33
N GLY A 84 3.89 10.92 6.49
CA GLY A 84 4.92 9.97 6.02
C GLY A 84 4.89 8.59 6.69
N SER A 85 5.71 7.68 6.15
CA SER A 85 5.74 6.25 6.53
C SER A 85 6.12 6.02 7.99
N SER A 86 7.08 6.76 8.55
CA SER A 86 7.55 6.51 9.93
C SER A 86 6.42 6.59 10.96
N ASN A 87 5.58 7.63 10.90
CA ASN A 87 4.46 7.78 11.84
C ASN A 87 3.37 6.73 11.60
N ALA A 88 3.06 6.44 10.33
CA ALA A 88 2.09 5.40 9.97
C ALA A 88 2.53 4.01 10.45
N MET A 89 3.81 3.68 10.29
CA MET A 89 4.41 2.41 10.70
C MET A 89 4.40 2.25 12.22
N THR A 90 4.72 3.31 12.98
CA THR A 90 4.65 3.29 14.44
C THR A 90 3.23 2.97 14.92
N ASP A 91 2.20 3.62 14.37
CA ASP A 91 0.81 3.37 14.77
C ASP A 91 0.30 2.00 14.32
N LEU A 92 0.75 1.51 13.16
CA LEU A 92 0.45 0.16 12.70
C LEU A 92 1.05 -0.88 13.65
N LEU A 93 2.31 -0.72 14.07
CA LEU A 93 2.96 -1.62 15.03
C LEU A 93 2.27 -1.61 16.39
N ALA A 94 1.78 -0.44 16.83
CA ALA A 94 1.01 -0.30 18.06
C ALA A 94 -0.42 -0.85 17.96
N GLY A 95 -0.95 -1.05 16.75
CA GLY A 95 -2.31 -1.52 16.51
C GLY A 95 -3.38 -0.42 16.51
N ASN A 96 -2.98 0.86 16.46
CA ASN A 96 -3.89 2.00 16.36
C ASN A 96 -4.60 2.04 14.99
N VAL A 97 -3.95 1.48 13.97
CA VAL A 97 -4.48 1.24 12.63
C VAL A 97 -4.28 -0.22 12.25
N SER A 98 -5.09 -0.74 11.36
CA SER A 98 -5.13 -2.18 11.03
C SER A 98 -4.17 -2.55 9.91
N MET A 99 -3.98 -1.68 8.92
CA MET A 99 -3.20 -1.98 7.73
C MET A 99 -2.55 -0.73 7.12
N LEU A 100 -1.59 -0.97 6.23
CA LEU A 100 -0.84 0.04 5.49
C LEU A 100 -0.35 -0.56 4.16
N PHE A 101 -0.42 0.23 3.09
CA PHE A 101 0.41 0.01 1.92
C PHE A 101 1.67 0.86 2.06
N ASP A 102 2.85 0.24 2.04
CA ASP A 102 4.12 0.95 2.18
C ASP A 102 5.26 0.22 1.49
N SER A 103 6.39 0.91 1.35
CA SER A 103 7.56 0.38 0.67
C SER A 103 8.02 -0.95 1.27
N VAL A 104 8.45 -1.87 0.41
CA VAL A 104 9.02 -3.14 0.87
C VAL A 104 10.27 -2.92 1.71
N THR A 105 11.04 -1.84 1.45
CA THR A 105 12.24 -1.49 2.21
C THR A 105 11.93 -1.09 3.65
N SER A 106 10.82 -0.37 3.91
CA SER A 106 10.39 -0.03 5.27
C SER A 106 9.71 -1.20 5.98
N SER A 107 8.89 -1.97 5.25
CA SER A 107 7.98 -2.95 5.84
C SER A 107 8.61 -4.34 6.05
N LEU A 108 9.44 -4.81 5.11
CA LEU A 108 9.98 -6.17 5.14
C LEU A 108 10.81 -6.49 6.40
N PRO A 109 11.62 -5.58 6.97
CA PRO A 109 12.31 -5.85 8.23
C PRO A 109 11.34 -6.17 9.39
N MET A 110 10.21 -5.47 9.46
CA MET A 110 9.19 -5.71 10.50
C MET A 110 8.43 -7.01 10.26
N VAL A 111 8.17 -7.35 9.00
CA VAL A 111 7.57 -8.63 8.59
C VAL A 111 8.47 -9.80 8.97
N ARG A 112 9.78 -9.71 8.69
CA ARG A 112 10.76 -10.76 9.04
C ARG A 112 10.92 -10.95 10.55
N LYS A 113 10.68 -9.90 11.35
CA LYS A 113 10.65 -9.96 12.81
C LYS A 113 9.32 -10.49 13.37
N GLY A 114 8.33 -10.78 12.53
CA GLY A 114 7.00 -11.21 12.95
C GLY A 114 6.16 -10.10 13.59
N GLN A 115 6.60 -8.84 13.51
CA GLN A 115 5.88 -7.70 14.08
C GLN A 115 4.73 -7.24 13.19
N LEU A 116 4.79 -7.54 11.89
CA LEU A 116 3.74 -7.31 10.91
C LEU A 116 3.55 -8.56 10.06
N ARG A 117 2.36 -8.69 9.45
CA ARG A 117 2.07 -9.71 8.46
C ARG A 117 1.95 -9.07 7.09
N ALA A 118 2.74 -9.52 6.12
CA ALA A 118 2.56 -9.14 4.71
C ALA A 118 1.48 -10.02 4.06
N LEU A 119 0.50 -9.41 3.42
CA LEU A 119 -0.59 -10.11 2.73
C LEU A 119 -0.38 -10.17 1.22
N GLY A 120 0.33 -9.19 0.64
CA GLY A 120 0.68 -9.21 -0.77
C GLY A 120 1.56 -8.05 -1.20
N VAL A 121 2.27 -8.23 -2.31
CA VAL A 121 3.10 -7.19 -2.93
C VAL A 121 2.37 -6.50 -4.08
N VAL A 122 2.60 -5.20 -4.22
CA VAL A 122 2.09 -4.36 -5.30
C VAL A 122 3.12 -4.35 -6.43
N SER A 123 3.22 -5.46 -7.14
CA SER A 123 4.13 -5.65 -8.28
C SER A 123 3.56 -6.65 -9.29
N PRO A 124 3.97 -6.60 -10.56
CA PRO A 124 3.47 -7.51 -11.60
C PRO A 124 3.78 -8.99 -11.34
N LYS A 125 4.85 -9.26 -10.58
CA LYS A 125 5.32 -10.59 -10.19
C LYS A 125 5.76 -10.56 -8.74
N ARG A 126 5.82 -11.72 -8.09
CA ARG A 126 6.41 -11.86 -6.75
C ARG A 126 7.85 -11.36 -6.73
N LEU A 127 8.29 -10.92 -5.56
CA LEU A 127 9.66 -10.45 -5.36
C LEU A 127 10.59 -11.65 -5.17
N ALA A 128 11.69 -11.69 -5.92
CA ALA A 128 12.64 -12.81 -5.85
C ALA A 128 13.19 -13.06 -4.43
N PHE A 129 13.34 -12.01 -3.62
CA PHE A 129 13.83 -12.07 -2.23
C PHE A 129 12.72 -12.27 -1.18
N ALA A 130 11.46 -12.34 -1.61
CA ALA A 130 10.30 -12.63 -0.75
C ALA A 130 9.25 -13.46 -1.54
N PRO A 131 9.62 -14.66 -2.03
CA PRO A 131 8.79 -15.46 -2.96
C PRO A 131 7.52 -16.02 -2.32
N ASP A 132 7.48 -16.10 -0.99
CA ASP A 132 6.32 -16.62 -0.24
C ASP A 132 5.16 -15.60 -0.18
N ILE A 133 5.44 -14.33 -0.46
CA ILE A 133 4.43 -13.27 -0.45
C ILE A 133 3.82 -13.18 -1.86
N PRO A 134 2.51 -13.43 -2.03
CA PRO A 134 1.86 -13.37 -3.33
C PRO A 134 1.77 -11.92 -3.83
N THR A 135 1.51 -11.74 -5.12
CA THR A 135 1.05 -10.43 -5.61
C THR A 135 -0.40 -10.18 -5.17
N ILE A 136 -0.82 -8.92 -5.10
CA ILE A 136 -2.23 -8.59 -4.82
C ILE A 136 -3.16 -9.20 -5.88
N THR A 137 -2.72 -9.24 -7.15
CA THR A 137 -3.42 -9.91 -8.25
C THR A 137 -3.58 -11.41 -8.01
N GLU A 138 -2.50 -12.13 -7.65
CA GLU A 138 -2.56 -13.56 -7.29
C GLU A 138 -3.46 -13.80 -6.07
N ALA A 139 -3.53 -12.84 -5.16
CA ALA A 139 -4.30 -12.92 -3.93
C ALA A 139 -5.80 -12.62 -4.10
N GLY A 140 -6.26 -12.42 -5.35
CA GLY A 140 -7.68 -12.37 -5.69
C GLY A 140 -8.23 -10.98 -6.00
N VAL A 141 -7.37 -9.99 -6.26
CA VAL A 141 -7.79 -8.64 -6.70
C VAL A 141 -7.27 -8.41 -8.13
N PRO A 142 -7.97 -8.91 -9.17
CA PRO A 142 -7.51 -8.82 -10.55
C PRO A 142 -7.43 -7.37 -11.01
N GLY A 143 -6.41 -7.04 -11.81
CA GLY A 143 -6.21 -5.69 -12.35
C GLY A 143 -5.69 -4.66 -11.34
N PHE A 144 -5.26 -5.11 -10.14
CA PHE A 144 -4.58 -4.24 -9.19
C PHE A 144 -3.14 -3.96 -9.64
N ASP A 145 -2.98 -2.93 -10.47
CA ASP A 145 -1.68 -2.42 -10.92
C ASP A 145 -1.45 -0.99 -10.42
N ALA A 146 -0.68 -0.88 -9.35
CA ALA A 146 -0.23 0.39 -8.77
C ALA A 146 1.29 0.40 -8.59
N ALA A 147 2.01 -0.26 -9.50
CA ALA A 147 3.45 -0.41 -9.40
C ALA A 147 4.16 0.95 -9.32
N ASN A 148 4.93 1.14 -8.25
CA ASN A 148 5.70 2.34 -8.00
C ASN A 148 6.92 2.44 -8.94
N TRP A 149 7.21 3.65 -9.42
CA TRP A 149 8.39 3.94 -10.25
C TRP A 149 9.00 5.29 -9.88
N PHE A 150 10.32 5.37 -9.92
CA PHE A 150 11.08 6.60 -9.65
C PHE A 150 11.83 7.01 -10.92
N ALA A 151 11.73 8.27 -11.32
CA ALA A 151 12.45 8.82 -12.47
C ALA A 151 13.14 10.14 -12.13
N LEU A 152 14.22 10.41 -12.85
CA LEU A 152 14.89 11.70 -12.86
C LEU A 152 14.24 12.59 -13.94
N LEU A 153 13.90 13.82 -13.55
CA LEU A 153 13.33 14.85 -14.39
C LEU A 153 14.26 16.08 -14.37
N ALA A 154 14.41 16.78 -15.49
CA ALA A 154 15.19 18.02 -15.62
C ALA A 154 14.35 19.16 -16.20
#